data_AF-A0A453A379-F1
#
_entry.id   AF-A0A453A379-F1
#
_cell.length_a   1.000
_cell.length_b   1.000
_cell.length_c   1.000
_cell.angle_alpha   90.00
_cell.angle_beta   90.00
_cell.angle_gamma   90.00
#
_symmetry.space_group_name_H-M   'P 1'
#
loop_
_entity.id
_entity.type
_entity.pdbx_description
1 polymer ?
#
loop_
_entity_poly.entity_id
_entity_poly.type
_entity_poly.pdbx_seq_one_letter_code
_entity_poly.pdbx_strand_id
1 'polypeptide(L)' 'MATSRLHIACALLLAGVVLLGQNQEGMEAVACPQYCLEVDYITCPSSGSQKLPARCNCCMAPKGCTLHLSDGINQTCS' A
#
# COMPACT_ATOMS: atom_id res chain seq x y z
N MET A 1 -26.53 -17.97 -42.29
CA MET A 1 -25.69 -18.63 -41.27
C MET A 1 -24.24 -18.14 -41.18
N ALA A 2 -23.78 -17.22 -42.05
CA ALA A 2 -22.40 -16.68 -41.99
C ALA A 2 -22.25 -15.46 -41.06
N THR A 3 -23.29 -14.62 -40.97
CA THR A 3 -23.32 -13.41 -40.12
C THR A 3 -23.21 -13.72 -38.63
N SER A 4 -23.88 -14.78 -38.16
CA SER A 4 -23.84 -15.21 -36.75
C SER A 4 -22.44 -15.64 -36.30
N ARG A 5 -21.65 -16.28 -37.18
CA ARG A 5 -20.28 -16.71 -36.89
C ARG A 5 -19.34 -15.50 -36.72
N LEU A 6 -19.53 -14.48 -37.56
CA LEU A 6 -18.75 -13.24 -37.52
C LEU A 6 -19.04 -12.43 -36.24
N HIS A 7 -20.31 -12.34 -35.83
CA HIS A 7 -20.71 -11.69 -34.58
C HIS A 7 -20.13 -12.39 -33.35
N ILE A 8 -20.16 -13.72 -33.32
CA ILE A 8 -19.59 -14.50 -32.22
C ILE A 8 -18.06 -14.32 -32.15
N ALA A 9 -17.38 -14.34 -33.29
CA ALA A 9 -15.93 -14.13 -33.34
C ALA A 9 -15.52 -12.72 -32.87
N CYS A 10 -16.25 -11.67 -33.31
CA CYS A 10 -16.03 -10.31 -32.82
C CYS A 10 -16.28 -10.16 -31.32
N ALA A 11 -17.32 -10.79 -30.79
CA ALA A 11 -17.63 -10.76 -29.36
C ALA A 11 -16.51 -11.42 -28.51
N LEU A 12 -16.00 -12.56 -28.97
CA LEU A 12 -14.88 -13.26 -28.33
C LEU A 12 -13.58 -12.44 -28.35
N LEU A 13 -13.28 -11.80 -29.49
CA LEU A 13 -12.11 -10.94 -29.62
C LEU A 13 -12.20 -9.76 -28.64
N LEU A 14 -13.33 -9.05 -28.62
CA LEU A 14 -13.54 -7.91 -27.72
C LEU A 14 -13.44 -8.31 -26.24
N ALA A 15 -14.02 -9.46 -25.87
CA ALA A 15 -13.91 -9.98 -24.51
C ALA A 15 -12.45 -10.28 -24.12
N GLY A 16 -11.67 -10.85 -25.04
CA GLY A 16 -10.25 -11.12 -24.83
C GLY A 16 -9.41 -9.85 -24.59
N VAL A 17 -9.66 -8.78 -25.36
CA VAL A 17 -8.91 -7.51 -25.18
C VAL A 17 -9.24 -6.84 -23.84
N VAL A 18 -10.50 -6.88 -23.41
CA VAL A 18 -10.92 -6.30 -22.11
C VAL A 18 -10.26 -7.04 -20.94
N LEU A 19 -10.18 -8.37 -21.01
CA LEU A 19 -9.56 -9.18 -19.95
C LEU A 19 -8.03 -9.01 -19.90
N LEU A 20 -7.37 -8.86 -21.05
CA LEU A 20 -5.91 -8.64 -21.11
C LEU A 20 -5.49 -7.21 -20.71
N GLY A 21 -6.41 -6.24 -20.78
CA GLY A 21 -6.16 -4.84 -20.42
C GLY A 21 -6.24 -4.55 -18.92
N GLN A 22 -6.68 -5.51 -18.10
CA GLN A 22 -6.63 -5.36 -16.64
C GLN A 22 -5.20 -5.60 -16.16
N ASN A 23 -4.34 -4.60 -16.40
CA ASN A 23 -3.08 -4.50 -15.67
C ASN A 23 -3.48 -4.37 -14.20
N GLN A 24 -3.32 -5.45 -13.43
CA GLN A 24 -3.33 -5.33 -11.99
C GLN A 24 -2.17 -4.39 -11.68
N GLU A 25 -2.51 -3.16 -11.33
CA GLU A 25 -1.66 -2.28 -10.52
C GLU A 25 -1.28 -3.10 -9.29
N GLY A 26 -0.22 -3.89 -9.45
CA GLY A 26 0.32 -4.73 -8.42
C GLY A 26 0.68 -3.78 -7.30
N MET A 27 0.02 -3.96 -6.16
CA MET A 27 0.39 -3.32 -4.92
C MET A 27 1.90 -3.55 -4.75
N GLU A 28 2.72 -2.57 -5.12
CA GLU A 28 4.16 -2.70 -5.02
C GLU A 28 4.45 -2.95 -3.55
N ALA A 29 4.88 -4.16 -3.24
CA ALA A 29 5.20 -4.53 -1.88
C ALA A 29 6.45 -3.74 -1.48
N VAL A 30 6.26 -2.70 -0.68
CA VAL A 30 7.37 -1.91 -0.14
C VAL A 30 8.18 -2.81 0.78
N ALA A 31 9.39 -3.17 0.35
CA ALA A 31 10.33 -3.89 1.20
C ALA A 31 10.88 -2.94 2.26
N CYS A 32 10.53 -3.18 3.53
CA CYS A 32 11.06 -2.41 4.65
C CYS A 32 12.27 -3.09 5.29
N PRO A 33 13.29 -2.31 5.69
CA PRO A 33 14.41 -2.85 6.44
C PRO A 33 13.92 -3.35 7.82
N GLN A 34 14.49 -4.47 8.28
CA GLN A 34 14.03 -5.16 9.49
C GLN A 34 14.82 -4.77 10.77
N TYR A 35 15.34 -3.54 10.83
CA TYR A 35 15.91 -3.01 12.07
C TYR A 35 14.85 -2.27 12.88
N CYS A 36 14.99 -2.28 14.20
CA CYS A 36 14.12 -1.55 15.12
C CYS A 36 14.93 -0.49 15.84
N LEU A 37 14.44 0.74 15.78
CA LEU A 37 14.82 1.82 16.67
C LEU A 37 14.18 1.56 18.06
N GLU A 38 14.78 2.11 19.11
CA GLU A 38 14.21 2.09 20.46
C GLU A 38 13.04 3.08 20.52
N VAL A 39 11.86 2.65 20.06
CA VAL A 39 10.63 3.45 20.01
C VAL A 39 9.72 3.06 21.17
N ASP A 40 9.35 4.03 22.00
CA ASP A 40 8.42 3.81 23.10
C ASP A 40 6.96 3.77 22.61
N TYR A 41 6.60 4.71 21.73
CA TYR A 41 5.26 4.81 21.14
C TYR A 41 5.28 5.65 19.86
N ILE A 42 4.17 5.63 19.13
CA ILE A 42 3.95 6.54 17.99
C ILE A 42 2.74 7.43 18.22
N THR A 43 2.71 8.57 17.57
CA THR A 43 1.51 9.40 17.40
C THR A 43 1.23 9.59 15.92
N CYS A 44 -0.05 9.63 15.54
CA CYS A 44 -0.45 9.77 14.14
C CYS A 44 -1.52 10.87 14.03
N PRO A 45 -1.49 11.72 12.99
CA PRO A 45 -2.47 12.78 12.80
C PRO A 45 -3.93 12.26 12.83
N SER A 46 -4.16 11.08 12.25
CA SER A 46 -5.47 10.43 12.22
C SER A 46 -6.04 10.08 13.61
N SER A 47 -5.19 9.95 14.62
CA SER A 47 -5.57 9.58 16.00
C SER A 47 -5.29 10.71 17.01
N GLY A 48 -4.91 11.90 16.52
CA GLY A 48 -4.52 13.04 17.34
C GLY A 48 -3.36 12.72 18.27
N SER A 49 -3.52 13.04 19.55
CA SER A 49 -2.50 12.86 20.59
C SER A 49 -2.49 11.46 21.23
N GLN A 50 -3.25 10.50 20.68
CA GLN A 50 -3.27 9.14 21.20
C GLN A 50 -1.91 8.47 21.03
N LYS A 51 -1.37 7.89 22.11
CA LYS A 51 -0.19 7.04 22.05
C LYS A 51 -0.57 5.67 21.50
N LEU A 52 -0.04 5.34 20.34
CA LEU A 52 -0.27 4.07 19.66
C LEU A 52 0.96 3.14 19.86
N PRO A 53 0.79 1.82 19.66
CA PRO A 53 1.89 0.86 19.77
C PRO A 53 3.10 1.26 18.92
N ALA A 54 4.28 1.04 19.49
CA ALA A 54 5.55 1.32 18.82
C ALA A 54 5.67 0.59 17.47
N ARG A 55 6.40 1.21 16.54
CA ARG A 55 6.81 0.63 15.26
C ARG A 55 8.32 0.69 15.17
N CYS A 56 8.92 -0.33 14.55
CA CYS A 56 10.38 -0.46 14.51
C CYS A 56 11.08 0.71 13.81
N ASN A 57 10.54 1.19 12.70
CA ASN A 57 11.12 2.31 11.95
C ASN A 57 10.05 2.99 11.09
N CYS A 58 10.40 4.09 10.45
CA CYS A 58 9.46 4.86 9.65
C CYS A 58 8.91 4.13 8.42
N CYS A 59 9.63 3.14 7.86
CA CYS A 59 9.08 2.35 6.75
C CYS A 59 7.90 1.49 7.20
N MET A 60 7.95 0.99 8.44
CA MET A 60 6.89 0.16 9.03
C MET A 60 5.81 0.98 9.74
N ALA A 61 5.98 2.29 9.84
CA ALA A 61 5.00 3.20 10.41
C ALA A 61 4.08 3.74 9.30
N PRO A 62 2.80 4.04 9.61
CA PRO A 62 1.96 4.75 8.66
C PRO A 62 2.55 6.13 8.35
N LYS A 63 2.33 6.57 7.10
CA LYS A 63 2.76 7.87 6.61
C LYS A 63 2.20 9.00 7.48
N GLY A 64 3.03 9.97 7.80
CA GLY A 64 2.70 11.13 8.64
C GLY A 64 2.72 10.86 10.15
N CYS A 65 2.97 9.64 10.60
CA CYS A 65 3.11 9.36 12.03
C CYS A 65 4.49 9.80 12.55
N THR A 66 4.58 10.07 13.86
CA THR A 66 5.81 10.40 14.57
C THR A 66 6.19 9.28 15.51
N LEU A 67 7.43 8.79 15.39
CA LEU A 67 8.06 7.88 16.35
C LEU A 67 8.58 8.70 17.53
N HIS A 68 8.26 8.28 18.75
CA HIS A 68 8.81 8.81 19.98
C HIS A 68 9.81 7.80 20.54
N LEU A 69 11.10 8.11 20.39
CA LEU A 69 12.19 7.23 20.79
C LEU A 69 12.47 7.34 22.29
N SER A 70 13.04 6.28 22.87
CA SER A 70 13.36 6.19 24.30
C SER A 70 14.42 7.19 24.76
N ASP A 71 15.24 7.70 23.82
CA ASP A 71 16.22 8.77 24.05
C ASP A 71 15.60 10.19 24.05
N GLY A 72 14.28 10.29 23.85
CA GLY A 72 13.54 11.55 23.79
C GLY A 72 13.50 12.20 22.41
N ILE A 73 14.09 11.57 21.38
CA ILE A 73 14.04 12.06 20.01
C ILE A 73 12.66 11.74 19.39
N ASN A 74 12.14 12.70 18.63
CA ASN A 74 10.91 12.53 17.85
C ASN A 74 11.24 12.53 16.36
N GLN A 75 10.80 11.51 15.62
CA GLN A 75 11.01 11.40 14.17
C GLN A 75 9.68 11.27 13.44
N THR A 76 9.33 12.27 12.62
CA THR A 76 8.13 12.21 11.77
C THR A 76 8.42 11.47 10.47
N CYS A 77 7.60 10.48 10.16
CA CYS A 77 7.72 9.62 8.99
C CYS A 77 6.96 10.22 7.80
N SER A 78 7.65 10.43 6.68
CA SER A 78 7.10 10.85 5.39
C SER A 78 6.85 9.69 4.46
#